data_AF-A0A961WQL8-F1
#
_entry.id   AF-A0A961WQL8-F1
#
_cell.length_a   1.000
_cell.length_b   1.000
_cell.length_c   1.000
_cell.angle_alpha   90.00
_cell.angle_beta   90.00
_cell.angle_gamma   90.00
#
_symmetry.space_group_name_H-M   'P 1'
#
loop_
_entity.id
_entity.type
_entity.pdbx_description
1 polymer ?
#
loop_
_entity_poly.entity_id
_entity_poly.type
_entity_poly.pdbx_seq_one_letter_code
_entity_poly.pdbx_strand_id
1 'polypeptide(L)'
;MIFPKNTSKTLAGGIFAAALMVSALPAYAFSDAAECHSAVNETTRTLLKANVANSALDEIDAVLVQAAGKCDSGDLAGAESDLAKASNMISAASQ
;
A
#
# COMPACT_ATOMS: atom_id res chain seq x y z
N MET A 1 -5.92 -57.13 20.66
CA MET A 1 -4.48 -56.78 20.59
C MET A 1 -4.33 -55.81 19.41
N ILE A 2 -4.29 -54.50 19.64
CA ILE A 2 -3.10 -53.65 19.88
C ILE A 2 -2.39 -53.27 18.56
N PHE A 3 -2.42 -51.96 18.26
CA PHE A 3 -1.72 -51.16 17.23
C PHE A 3 -0.19 -51.44 17.18
N PRO A 4 0.57 -51.15 16.07
CA PRO A 4 0.62 -49.83 15.45
C PRO A 4 0.85 -49.74 13.92
N LYS A 5 0.38 -48.63 13.33
CA LYS A 5 0.90 -48.08 12.06
C LYS A 5 1.79 -46.88 12.41
N ASN A 6 3.09 -47.05 12.23
CA ASN A 6 4.15 -46.04 12.20
C ASN A 6 5.12 -46.58 11.11
N THR A 7 5.76 -45.87 10.19
CA THR A 7 6.32 -44.52 10.23
C THR A 7 6.82 -44.17 8.80
N SER A 8 6.50 -42.97 8.33
CA SER A 8 7.34 -41.99 7.61
C SER A 8 8.11 -42.25 6.29
N LYS A 9 8.22 -41.10 5.58
CA LYS A 9 9.15 -40.66 4.49
C LYS A 9 8.52 -40.77 3.09
N THR A 10 8.44 -39.77 2.21
CA THR A 10 9.09 -38.44 2.04
C THR A 10 8.30 -37.71 0.94
N LEU A 11 7.83 -36.47 1.14
CA LEU A 11 8.38 -35.24 0.55
C LEU A 11 8.08 -35.00 -0.95
N ALA A 12 7.08 -34.17 -1.25
CA ALA A 12 7.06 -33.22 -2.39
C ALA A 12 5.78 -32.37 -2.33
N GLY A 13 5.93 -31.04 -2.40
CA GLY A 13 4.83 -30.06 -2.28
C GLY A 13 4.91 -29.33 -0.95
N GLY A 14 6.03 -28.68 -0.62
CA GLY A 14 6.48 -27.53 -1.39
C GLY A 14 5.65 -26.31 -1.00
N ILE A 15 5.86 -25.85 0.25
CA ILE A 15 5.83 -24.43 0.65
C ILE A 15 5.20 -23.48 -0.37
N PHE A 16 3.88 -23.34 -0.34
CA PHE A 16 3.25 -22.04 -0.62
C PHE A 16 3.21 -21.23 0.67
N ALA A 17 4.41 -20.99 1.22
CA ALA A 17 4.70 -19.78 1.96
C ALA A 17 4.97 -18.68 0.92
N ALA A 18 3.95 -18.32 0.15
CA ALA A 18 3.85 -16.95 -0.33
C ALA A 18 3.29 -16.19 0.87
N ALA A 19 4.14 -15.84 1.84
CA ALA A 19 4.75 -14.52 1.83
C ALA A 19 3.71 -13.49 1.38
N LEU A 20 2.63 -13.40 2.16
CA LEU A 20 1.99 -12.12 2.46
C LEU A 20 3.08 -11.23 3.07
N MET A 21 3.99 -10.76 2.22
CA MET A 21 4.58 -9.45 2.38
C MET A 21 3.43 -8.47 2.13
N VAL A 22 2.48 -8.43 3.08
CA VAL A 22 1.95 -7.16 3.52
C VAL A 22 3.19 -6.43 4.01
N SER A 23 3.88 -5.76 3.09
CA SER A 23 4.61 -4.57 3.46
C SER A 23 3.62 -3.78 4.30
N ALA A 24 4.01 -3.51 5.54
CA ALA A 24 3.28 -2.74 6.52
C ALA A 24 3.10 -1.30 6.02
N LEU A 25 2.34 -1.14 4.94
CA LEU A 25 1.65 0.08 4.63
C LEU A 25 0.63 0.22 5.77
N PRO A 26 0.62 1.32 6.52
CA PRO A 26 -0.49 1.58 7.41
C PRO A 26 -1.72 1.50 6.52
N ALA A 27 -2.58 0.50 6.77
CA ALA A 27 -3.87 0.48 6.14
C ALA A 27 -4.56 1.74 6.64
N TYR A 28 -4.60 2.77 5.80
CA TYR A 28 -5.31 4.00 6.09
C TYR A 28 -6.78 3.65 5.90
N ALA A 29 -7.32 2.87 6.83
CA ALA A 29 -8.75 2.65 6.93
C ALA A 29 -9.35 4.00 7.35
N PHE A 30 -9.56 4.88 6.37
CA PHE A 30 -10.10 6.20 6.62
C PHE A 30 -11.50 6.02 7.21
N SER A 31 -11.70 6.58 8.39
CA SER A 31 -12.99 6.54 9.08
C SER A 31 -13.97 7.55 8.45
N ASP A 32 -13.44 8.60 7.83
CA ASP A 32 -14.20 9.66 7.17
C ASP A 32 -13.36 10.41 6.12
N ALA A 33 -14.04 11.27 5.34
CA ALA A 33 -13.39 12.05 4.29
C ALA A 33 -12.34 13.04 4.83
N ALA A 34 -12.48 13.56 6.05
CA ALA A 34 -11.51 14.48 6.63
C ALA A 34 -10.19 13.76 6.97
N GLU A 35 -10.25 12.53 7.50
CA GLU A 35 -9.06 11.68 7.65
C GLU A 35 -8.38 11.39 6.31
N CYS A 36 -9.18 11.11 5.27
CA CYS A 36 -8.69 10.90 3.90
C CYS A 36 -7.95 12.13 3.35
N HIS A 37 -8.56 13.31 3.41
CA HIS A 37 -7.90 14.55 2.98
C HIS A 37 -6.68 14.90 3.82
N SER A 38 -6.68 14.58 5.11
CA SER A 38 -5.52 14.77 5.97
C SER A 38 -4.34 13.91 5.49
N ALA A 39 -4.59 12.64 5.15
CA ALA A 39 -3.57 11.76 4.61
C ALA A 39 -3.09 12.19 3.22
N VAL A 40 -3.99 12.64 2.33
CA VAL A 40 -3.58 13.25 1.05
C VAL A 40 -2.62 14.41 1.29
N ASN A 41 -2.97 15.33 2.20
CA ASN A 41 -2.14 16.50 2.49
C ASN A 41 -0.78 16.11 3.12
N GLU A 42 -0.75 15.09 3.97
CA GLU A 42 0.49 14.54 4.53
C GLU A 42 1.40 13.94 3.45
N THR A 43 0.84 13.15 2.53
CA THR A 43 1.58 12.57 1.41
C THR A 43 2.07 13.67 0.46
N THR A 44 1.28 14.70 0.17
CA THR A 44 1.72 15.87 -0.60
C THR A 44 2.87 16.60 0.07
N ARG A 45 2.83 16.79 1.40
CA ARG A 45 3.96 17.37 2.15
C ARG A 45 5.21 16.49 2.08
N THR A 46 5.03 15.17 2.06
CA THR A 46 6.13 14.22 1.91
C THR A 46 6.73 14.31 0.52
N LEU A 47 5.92 14.41 -0.54
CA LEU A 47 6.37 14.68 -1.90
C LEU A 47 7.17 15.98 -1.99
N LEU A 48 6.68 17.08 -1.40
CA LEU A 48 7.37 18.37 -1.43
C LEU A 48 8.71 18.36 -0.67
N LYS A 49 8.87 17.46 0.30
CA LYS A 49 10.13 17.27 1.03
C LYS A 49 11.05 16.28 0.33
N ALA A 50 10.49 15.30 -0.37
CA ALA A 50 11.24 14.37 -1.19
C ALA A 50 11.79 15.15 -2.39
N ASN A 51 13.10 15.14 -2.56
CA ASN A 51 13.75 15.83 -3.68
C ASN A 51 13.54 15.04 -4.99
N VAL A 52 12.30 15.06 -5.49
CA VAL A 52 11.84 14.27 -6.63
C VAL A 52 12.05 15.03 -7.94
N ALA A 53 12.45 14.32 -9.00
CA ALA A 53 12.56 14.91 -10.34
C ALA A 53 11.17 15.33 -10.87
N ASN A 54 11.10 16.49 -11.56
CA ASN A 54 9.84 17.04 -12.09
C ASN A 54 9.01 16.04 -12.91
N SER A 55 9.66 15.15 -13.68
CA SER A 55 8.96 14.14 -14.49
C SER A 55 8.18 13.11 -13.66
N ALA A 56 8.66 12.78 -12.46
CA ALA A 56 7.93 11.92 -11.53
C ALA A 56 6.92 12.71 -10.69
N LEU A 57 7.18 14.00 -10.49
CA LEU A 57 6.32 14.89 -9.71
C LEU A 57 4.94 15.04 -10.36
N ASP A 58 4.86 15.22 -11.69
CA ASP A 58 3.59 15.30 -12.41
C ASP A 58 2.75 14.01 -12.27
N GLU A 59 3.40 12.84 -12.34
CA GLU A 59 2.71 11.56 -12.19
C GLU A 59 2.21 11.34 -10.75
N ILE A 60 3.01 11.70 -9.75
CA ILE A 60 2.63 11.58 -8.34
C ILE A 60 1.50 12.56 -8.00
N ASP A 61 1.57 13.79 -8.50
CA ASP A 61 0.54 14.81 -8.29
C ASP A 61 -0.80 14.37 -8.90
N ALA A 62 -0.79 13.82 -10.12
CA ALA A 62 -2.00 13.27 -10.74
C ALA A 62 -2.65 12.16 -9.89
N VAL A 63 -1.84 11.30 -9.26
CA VAL A 63 -2.36 10.24 -8.35
C VAL A 63 -2.91 10.85 -7.06
N LEU A 64 -2.26 11.87 -6.49
CA LEU A 64 -2.75 12.58 -5.29
C LEU A 64 -4.06 13.32 -5.55
N VAL A 65 -4.22 13.92 -6.73
CA VAL A 65 -5.48 14.56 -7.15
C VAL A 65 -6.60 13.52 -7.31
N GLN A 66 -6.30 12.34 -7.86
CA GLN A 66 -7.28 11.24 -7.93
C GLN A 66 -7.68 10.76 -6.53
N ALA A 67 -6.71 10.61 -5.62
CA ALA A 67 -7.00 10.24 -4.24
C ALA A 67 -7.89 11.28 -3.55
N ALA A 68 -7.61 12.58 -3.72
CA ALA A 68 -8.44 13.65 -3.18
C ALA A 68 -9.88 13.60 -3.73
N GLY A 69 -10.04 13.43 -5.04
CA GLY A 69 -11.36 13.32 -5.66
C GLY A 69 -12.14 12.09 -5.19
N LYS A 70 -11.44 10.99 -4.86
CA LYS A 70 -12.04 9.80 -4.25
C LYS A 70 -12.42 10.01 -2.78
N CYS A 71 -11.64 10.78 -2.02
CA CYS A 71 -12.02 11.25 -0.69
C CYS A 71 -13.34 12.05 -0.75
N ASP A 72 -13.44 12.99 -1.70
CA ASP A 72 -14.64 13.81 -1.91
C ASP A 72 -15.86 12.98 -2.32
N SER A 73 -15.67 11.92 -3.11
CA SER A 73 -16.75 11.03 -3.55
C SER A 73 -17.13 9.95 -2.52
N GLY A 74 -16.43 9.87 -1.38
CA GLY A 74 -16.62 8.84 -0.34
C GLY A 74 -16.05 7.47 -0.70
N ASP A 75 -15.25 7.36 -1.77
CA ASP A 75 -14.53 6.14 -2.13
C ASP A 75 -13.21 6.07 -1.36
N LEU A 76 -13.32 5.85 -0.05
CA LEU A 76 -12.18 5.88 0.86
C LEU A 76 -11.16 4.76 0.57
N ALA A 77 -11.63 3.57 0.19
CA ALA A 77 -10.77 2.44 -0.17
C ALA A 77 -10.00 2.70 -1.48
N GLY A 78 -10.65 3.32 -2.46
CA GLY A 78 -10.00 3.76 -3.69
C GLY A 78 -8.96 4.85 -3.45
N ALA A 79 -9.25 5.80 -2.55
CA ALA A 79 -8.31 6.85 -2.16
C ALA A 79 -7.10 6.30 -1.40
N GLU A 80 -7.31 5.31 -0.52
CA GLU A 80 -6.23 4.61 0.20
C GLU A 80 -5.28 3.91 -0.78
N SER A 81 -5.83 3.22 -1.79
CA SER A 81 -5.03 2.54 -2.80
C SER A 81 -4.18 3.53 -3.62
N ASP A 82 -4.74 4.68 -3.99
CA ASP A 82 -4.02 5.72 -4.71
C ASP A 82 -2.95 6.37 -3.83
N LEU A 83 -3.22 6.60 -2.54
CA LEU A 83 -2.24 7.16 -1.60
C LEU A 83 -1.06 6.21 -1.35
N ALA A 84 -1.33 4.91 -1.25
CA ALA A 84 -0.29 3.89 -1.18
C ALA A 84 0.57 3.89 -2.44
N LYS A 85 -0.06 4.02 -3.62
CA LYS A 85 0.64 4.13 -4.91
C LYS A 85 1.51 5.40 -4.97
N ALA A 86 0.96 6.56 -4.61
CA ALA A 86 1.68 7.82 -4.56
C ALA A 86 2.88 7.74 -3.61
N SER A 87 2.70 7.18 -2.42
CA SER A 87 3.77 7.01 -1.43
C SER A 87 4.92 6.13 -1.95
N ASN A 88 4.59 5.00 -2.60
CA ASN A 88 5.59 4.15 -3.23
C ASN A 88 6.34 4.87 -4.37
N MET A 89 5.64 5.65 -5.18
CA MET A 89 6.26 6.46 -6.24
C MET A 89 7.17 7.54 -5.66
N ILE A 90 6.76 8.22 -4.59
CA ILE A 90 7.58 9.21 -3.88
C ILE A 90 8.85 8.55 -3.37
N SER A 91 8.75 7.40 -2.69
CA SER A 91 9.93 6.68 -2.18
C SER A 91 10.84 6.16 -3.29
N ALA A 92 10.29 5.79 -4.44
CA ALA A 92 11.08 5.35 -5.59
C ALA A 92 11.77 6.51 -6.32
N ALA A 93 11.19 7.71 -6.27
CA ALA A 93 11.65 8.87 -7.01
C ALA A 93 12.41 9.90 -6.14
N SER A 94 12.38 9.75 -4.82
CA SER A 94 13.16 10.56 -3.89
C SER A 94 14.66 10.28 -4.04
N GLN A 95 15.45 11.34 -4.20
CA GLN A 95 16.91 11.31 -4.36
C GLN A 95 17.65 11.72 -3.10
#